data_AF-S5TFR3-F1
#
_entry.id   AF-S5TFR3-F1
#
_cell.length_a   1.000
_cell.length_b   1.000
_cell.length_c   1.000
_cell.angle_alpha   90.00
_cell.angle_beta   90.00
_cell.angle_gamma   90.00
#
_symmetry.space_group_name_H-M   'P 1'
#
loop_
_entity.id
_entity.type
_entity.pdbx_description
1 polymer ?
#
loop_
_entity_poly.entity_id
_entity_poly.type
_entity_poly.pdbx_seq_one_letter_code
_entity_poly.pdbx_strand_id
1 'polypeptide(L)'
;KELSLIMLLYAGNTYASYIGALPRNYSILNGKDIVKTLRVMSQSAGNSPIKPGGTSETIRNNNEHIKCISNHVPTHLKPHTDDQLGHYLAGLIDGNGYFTRDGHLVIHLHDVRLAYQLKHAIGYGRVLKHKTIIYCLTNQKGLLRVNHLIKGKLKATSFDLNTNYWLAGFIDMKGSFDGINLLLEHQSKDLLEAIKATLGGNISYINEDTYRYKSSSYGSAKRVINYLDRYHLQSCKHRSYLRWRKAYIIAQKKVMRS
;
A
#
# COMPACT_ATOMS: atom_id res chain seq x y z
N LYS A 1 -32.38 10.85 -20.87
CA LYS A 1 -32.60 9.62 -20.06
C LYS A 1 -31.52 8.60 -20.41
N GLU A 2 -30.26 8.92 -20.09
CA GLU A 2 -29.16 7.96 -20.10
C GLU A 2 -28.71 7.78 -18.66
N LEU A 3 -29.32 6.82 -17.97
CA LEU A 3 -28.69 6.24 -16.79
C LEU A 3 -27.42 5.55 -17.30
N SER A 4 -26.31 6.27 -17.14
CA SER A 4 -24.92 5.91 -17.43
C SER A 4 -24.68 4.42 -17.65
N LEU A 5 -24.19 4.03 -18.82
CA LEU A 5 -23.67 2.69 -19.13
C LEU A 5 -22.69 2.16 -18.06
N ILE A 6 -22.05 3.06 -17.30
CA ILE A 6 -21.16 2.71 -16.19
C ILE A 6 -21.97 2.22 -14.98
N MET A 7 -23.17 2.74 -14.70
CA MET A 7 -24.03 2.21 -13.64
C MET A 7 -24.54 0.79 -13.94
N LEU A 8 -24.87 0.50 -15.21
CA LEU A 8 -25.40 -0.80 -15.62
C LEU A 8 -24.38 -1.93 -15.55
N LEU A 9 -23.08 -1.66 -15.77
CA LEU A 9 -22.01 -2.65 -15.66
C LEU A 9 -21.69 -3.05 -14.21
N TYR A 10 -22.10 -2.27 -13.21
CA TYR A 10 -21.84 -2.54 -11.78
C TYR A 10 -23.09 -2.99 -10.99
N ALA A 11 -24.23 -3.16 -11.65
CA ALA A 11 -25.45 -3.71 -11.03
C ALA A 11 -25.35 -5.21 -10.71
N GLY A 12 -24.33 -5.91 -11.23
CA GLY A 12 -23.99 -7.28 -10.84
C GLY A 12 -23.03 -7.30 -9.64
N ASN A 13 -23.58 -7.44 -8.44
CA ASN A 13 -22.88 -7.84 -7.20
C ASN A 13 -21.60 -7.07 -6.79
N THR A 14 -21.52 -5.75 -6.94
CA THR A 14 -20.49 -4.95 -6.19
C THR A 14 -20.88 -3.50 -5.84
N TYR A 15 -22.03 -2.97 -6.26
CA TYR A 15 -22.42 -1.59 -5.92
C TYR A 15 -22.65 -1.36 -4.41
N ALA A 16 -23.14 -2.39 -3.70
CA ALA A 16 -23.47 -2.28 -2.27
C ALA A 16 -22.24 -2.23 -1.35
N SER A 17 -21.11 -2.83 -1.73
CA SER A 17 -19.90 -2.86 -0.90
C SER A 17 -19.05 -1.57 -1.00
N TYR A 18 -19.33 -0.69 -1.96
CA TYR A 18 -18.73 0.64 -2.07
C TYR A 18 -19.49 1.73 -1.27
N ILE A 19 -20.70 1.43 -0.79
CA ILE A 19 -21.52 2.37 0.00
C ILE A 19 -21.43 2.08 1.52
N GLY A 20 -20.76 1.00 1.94
CA GLY A 20 -20.67 0.58 3.34
C GLY A 20 -19.53 1.18 4.18
N ALA A 21 -18.58 1.92 3.62
CA ALA A 21 -17.44 2.44 4.39
C ALA A 21 -17.04 3.85 3.96
N LEU A 22 -17.84 4.84 4.37
CA LEU A 22 -17.37 6.22 4.48
C LEU A 22 -16.63 6.35 5.82
N PRO A 23 -15.32 6.65 5.86
CA PRO A 23 -14.75 7.19 7.08
C PRO A 23 -15.31 8.60 7.27
N ARG A 24 -16.32 8.69 8.14
CA ARG A 24 -16.71 9.93 8.81
C ARG A 24 -15.53 10.31 9.72
N ASN A 25 -15.17 11.59 9.71
CA ASN A 25 -14.24 12.30 10.63
C ASN A 25 -12.89 12.72 10.02
N TYR A 26 -12.93 13.85 9.31
CA TYR A 26 -11.93 14.90 9.51
C TYR A 26 -12.62 16.04 10.26
N SER A 27 -12.22 16.29 11.50
CA SER A 27 -12.43 17.56 12.18
C SER A 27 -11.07 18.07 12.63
N ILE A 28 -10.68 19.23 12.09
CA ILE A 28 -9.67 20.11 12.67
C ILE A 28 -10.47 21.25 13.29
N LEU A 29 -10.25 21.56 14.56
CA LEU A 29 -9.87 22.89 15.07
C LEU A 29 -9.91 22.96 16.62
N ASN A 30 -8.72 23.24 17.17
CA ASN A 30 -8.37 24.20 18.22
C ASN A 30 -9.15 24.29 19.54
N GLY A 31 -8.40 24.18 20.65
CA GLY A 31 -8.70 24.97 21.85
C GLY A 31 -8.16 24.41 23.18
N LYS A 32 -7.07 25.03 23.65
CA LYS A 32 -6.65 25.24 25.05
C LYS A 32 -6.06 24.07 25.86
N ASP A 33 -4.93 24.44 26.47
CA ASP A 33 -4.10 23.84 27.51
C ASP A 33 -4.74 22.77 28.41
N ILE A 34 -3.93 21.76 28.76
CA ILE A 34 -3.46 21.51 30.13
C ILE A 34 -2.28 20.52 30.06
N VAL A 35 -1.13 20.95 30.57
CA VAL A 35 0.05 20.11 30.83
C VAL A 35 -0.30 19.04 31.87
N LYS A 36 -0.04 17.76 31.56
CA LYS A 36 0.08 16.69 32.58
C LYS A 36 1.33 15.86 32.32
N THR A 37 2.39 16.31 32.99
CA THR A 37 3.51 15.58 33.62
C THR A 37 3.84 14.15 33.16
N LEU A 38 5.09 13.98 32.71
CA LEU A 38 5.82 12.72 32.63
C LEU A 38 5.84 12.00 33.99
N ARG A 39 5.48 10.71 34.01
CA ARG A 39 5.79 9.81 35.13
C ARG A 39 6.85 8.81 34.68
N VAL A 40 8.05 8.99 35.20
CA VAL A 40 9.17 8.04 35.15
C VAL A 40 9.11 7.16 36.40
N MET A 41 9.72 5.96 36.28
CA MET A 41 9.94 4.86 37.25
C MET A 41 8.85 3.77 37.24
N SER A 42 9.16 2.47 37.23
CA SER A 42 10.33 1.76 37.77
C SER A 42 10.62 0.43 37.05
N GLN A 43 11.89 0.01 37.07
CA GLN A 43 12.32 -1.36 36.83
C GLN A 43 11.70 -2.31 37.86
N SER A 44 11.37 -3.55 37.46
CA SER A 44 11.23 -4.67 38.38
C SER A 44 11.59 -5.97 37.67
N ALA A 45 12.57 -6.68 38.24
CA ALA A 45 12.94 -8.04 37.88
C ALA A 45 11.99 -9.00 38.61
N GLY A 46 11.16 -9.72 37.84
CA GLY A 46 10.27 -10.76 38.34
C GLY A 46 10.51 -12.05 37.57
N ASN A 47 11.25 -12.96 38.19
CA ASN A 47 11.49 -14.32 37.71
C ASN A 47 10.24 -15.16 38.00
N SER A 48 9.65 -15.79 36.98
CA SER A 48 8.74 -16.92 37.15
C SER A 48 8.73 -17.79 35.89
N PRO A 49 8.82 -19.12 36.03
CA PRO A 49 9.08 -20.03 34.91
C PRO A 49 7.77 -20.30 34.16
N ILE A 50 7.66 -19.78 32.95
CA ILE A 50 6.54 -20.04 32.05
C ILE A 50 7.05 -20.78 30.81
N LYS A 51 6.46 -21.97 30.63
CA LYS A 51 6.41 -22.89 29.48
C LYS A 51 6.90 -22.29 28.14
N PRO A 52 7.65 -23.04 27.30
CA PRO A 52 8.07 -22.56 25.99
C PRO A 52 6.87 -22.52 25.03
N GLY A 53 6.05 -21.49 25.15
CA GLY A 53 5.13 -21.06 24.11
C GLY A 53 5.92 -20.24 23.11
N GLY A 54 6.19 -20.82 21.94
CA GLY A 54 7.07 -20.27 20.91
C GLY A 54 6.76 -18.81 20.58
N THR A 55 7.73 -17.94 20.85
CA THR A 55 7.82 -16.59 20.29
C THR A 55 9.14 -16.46 19.52
N SER A 56 9.03 -15.74 18.39
CA SER A 56 10.09 -15.37 17.46
C SER A 56 10.85 -16.54 16.84
N GLU A 57 10.47 -16.91 15.62
CA GLU A 57 11.43 -17.58 14.74
C GLU A 57 12.58 -16.59 14.44
N THR A 58 13.62 -16.64 15.27
CA THR A 58 15.00 -16.48 14.83
C THR A 58 15.21 -17.44 13.67
N ILE A 59 15.87 -16.96 12.60
CA ILE A 59 16.22 -17.69 11.36
C ILE A 59 16.54 -19.15 11.72
N ARG A 60 15.52 -20.03 11.63
CA ARG A 60 15.68 -21.42 12.00
C ARG A 60 16.25 -22.11 10.78
N ASN A 61 17.37 -22.77 11.05
CA ASN A 61 18.34 -23.30 10.13
C ASN A 61 17.69 -24.23 9.09
N ASN A 62 17.36 -23.71 7.91
CA ASN A 62 17.17 -24.50 6.71
C ASN A 62 18.35 -24.16 5.79
N ASN A 63 19.18 -25.15 5.49
CA ASN A 63 20.34 -25.11 4.58
C ASN A 63 19.92 -24.86 3.11
N GLU A 64 19.11 -23.83 2.87
CA GLU A 64 19.03 -23.19 1.58
C GLU A 64 20.07 -22.07 1.60
N HIS A 65 20.98 -22.01 0.62
CA HIS A 65 21.77 -20.80 0.39
C HIS A 65 20.82 -19.63 0.13
N ILE A 66 20.34 -18.95 1.17
CA ILE A 66 19.44 -17.81 1.07
C ILE A 66 20.23 -16.70 0.37
N LYS A 67 20.07 -16.61 -0.96
CA LYS A 67 20.75 -15.61 -1.79
C LYS A 67 20.54 -14.22 -1.20
N CYS A 68 21.62 -13.57 -0.82
CA CYS A 68 21.59 -12.21 -0.28
C CYS A 68 20.97 -11.24 -1.29
N ILE A 69 20.36 -10.17 -0.79
CA ILE A 69 19.90 -9.09 -1.65
C ILE A 69 21.14 -8.40 -2.24
N SER A 70 21.11 -8.14 -3.55
CA SER A 70 22.21 -7.44 -4.23
C SER A 70 22.38 -6.02 -3.68
N ASN A 71 23.63 -5.58 -3.48
CA ASN A 71 23.93 -4.20 -3.12
C ASN A 71 23.52 -3.21 -4.25
N HIS A 72 23.47 -3.69 -5.50
CA HIS A 72 23.07 -2.88 -6.64
C HIS A 72 21.58 -2.52 -6.56
N VAL A 73 21.27 -1.24 -6.76
CA VAL A 73 19.90 -0.74 -6.83
C VAL A 73 19.47 -0.75 -8.31
N PRO A 74 18.37 -1.43 -8.67
CA PRO A 74 17.88 -1.41 -10.05
C PRO A 74 17.57 0.01 -10.52
N THR A 75 17.84 0.30 -11.80
CA THR A 75 17.48 1.57 -12.44
C THR A 75 15.97 1.78 -12.37
N HIS A 76 15.51 2.99 -12.02
CA HIS A 76 14.07 3.25 -11.81
C HIS A 76 13.25 2.98 -13.08
N LEU A 77 12.38 1.96 -13.03
CA LEU A 77 11.46 1.60 -14.11
C LEU A 77 10.06 2.17 -13.85
N LYS A 78 9.42 2.61 -14.93
CA LYS A 78 8.00 3.00 -14.92
C LYS A 78 7.16 1.91 -15.59
N PRO A 79 5.86 1.80 -15.25
CA PRO A 79 4.91 1.06 -16.06
C PRO A 79 4.95 1.60 -17.50
N HIS A 80 5.36 0.78 -18.45
CA HIS A 80 5.59 1.18 -19.85
C HIS A 80 4.55 0.62 -20.81
N THR A 81 3.82 -0.42 -20.40
CA THR A 81 2.68 -0.96 -21.17
C THR A 81 1.37 -0.55 -20.53
N ASP A 82 0.30 -0.50 -21.33
CA ASP A 82 -1.07 -0.27 -20.83
C ASP A 82 -1.49 -1.33 -19.80
N ASP A 83 -0.99 -2.56 -19.93
CA ASP A 83 -1.28 -3.61 -18.95
C ASP A 83 -0.67 -3.31 -17.57
N GLN A 84 0.62 -2.96 -17.55
CA GLN A 84 1.34 -2.57 -16.32
C GLN A 84 0.75 -1.31 -15.72
N LEU A 85 0.45 -0.31 -16.55
CA LEU A 85 -0.21 0.92 -16.12
C LEU A 85 -1.58 0.62 -15.52
N GLY A 86 -2.34 -0.30 -16.13
CA GLY A 86 -3.65 -0.71 -15.64
C GLY A 86 -3.59 -1.36 -14.25
N HIS A 87 -2.64 -2.26 -14.01
CA HIS A 87 -2.43 -2.86 -12.69
C HIS A 87 -2.01 -1.79 -11.67
N TYR A 88 -1.04 -0.95 -12.02
CA TYR A 88 -0.59 0.14 -11.17
C TYR A 88 -1.73 1.09 -10.79
N LEU A 89 -2.53 1.52 -11.77
CA LEU A 89 -3.67 2.41 -11.60
C LEU A 89 -4.75 1.77 -10.72
N ALA A 90 -5.04 0.49 -10.92
CA ALA A 90 -5.99 -0.23 -10.09
C ALA A 90 -5.54 -0.26 -8.62
N GLY A 91 -4.25 -0.48 -8.35
CA GLY A 91 -3.69 -0.42 -6.99
C GLY A 91 -3.80 0.98 -6.35
N LEU A 92 -3.62 2.04 -7.14
CA LEU A 92 -3.84 3.42 -6.66
C LEU A 92 -5.31 3.66 -6.30
N ILE A 93 -6.24 3.18 -7.13
CA ILE A 93 -7.69 3.31 -6.92
C ILE A 93 -8.09 2.54 -5.66
N ASP A 94 -7.70 1.28 -5.53
CA ASP A 94 -8.00 0.45 -4.37
C ASP A 94 -7.36 0.98 -3.07
N GLY A 95 -6.26 1.73 -3.20
CA GLY A 95 -5.64 2.42 -2.09
C GLY A 95 -6.45 3.65 -1.67
N ASN A 96 -6.57 4.65 -2.53
CA ASN A 96 -7.09 5.97 -2.14
C ASN A 96 -7.89 6.68 -3.25
N GLY A 97 -8.45 5.90 -4.17
CA GLY A 97 -9.33 6.38 -5.22
C GLY A 97 -10.77 5.90 -5.04
N TYR A 98 -11.69 6.60 -5.69
CA TYR A 98 -13.10 6.25 -5.71
C TYR A 98 -13.79 6.85 -6.94
N PHE A 99 -14.92 6.26 -7.31
CA PHE A 99 -15.82 6.80 -8.31
C PHE A 99 -16.95 7.57 -7.61
N THR A 100 -17.25 8.79 -8.08
CA THR A 100 -18.41 9.55 -7.61
C THR A 100 -19.71 8.96 -8.15
N ARG A 101 -20.85 9.37 -7.59
CA ARG A 101 -22.18 8.98 -8.11
C ARG A 101 -22.39 9.37 -9.57
N ASP A 102 -21.77 10.46 -10.01
CA ASP A 102 -21.81 10.93 -11.40
C ASP A 102 -20.84 10.18 -12.33
N GLY A 103 -20.11 9.18 -11.81
CA GLY A 103 -19.16 8.37 -12.57
C GLY A 103 -17.78 9.02 -12.76
N HIS A 104 -17.46 10.09 -12.03
CA HIS A 104 -16.13 10.69 -12.08
C HIS A 104 -15.13 9.89 -11.25
N LEU A 105 -13.91 9.72 -11.74
CA LEU A 105 -12.83 9.13 -10.95
C LEU A 105 -12.11 10.22 -10.16
N VAL A 106 -11.91 10.00 -8.86
CA VAL A 106 -11.14 10.85 -7.97
C VAL A 106 -10.08 9.99 -7.27
N ILE A 107 -8.82 10.44 -7.27
CA ILE A 107 -7.72 9.81 -6.54
C ILE A 107 -7.00 10.85 -5.70
N HIS A 108 -6.95 10.63 -4.39
CA HIS A 108 -6.18 11.46 -3.47
C HIS A 108 -4.74 10.97 -3.42
N LEU A 109 -3.81 11.85 -3.78
CA LEU A 109 -2.39 11.54 -3.94
C LEU A 109 -1.55 12.33 -2.93
N HIS A 110 -0.40 11.75 -2.56
CA HIS A 110 0.58 12.38 -1.67
C HIS A 110 1.68 13.12 -2.43
N ASP A 111 1.73 12.98 -3.76
CA ASP A 111 2.80 13.50 -4.60
C ASP A 111 2.26 14.14 -5.89
N VAL A 112 2.66 15.38 -6.14
CA VAL A 112 2.26 16.16 -7.32
C VAL A 112 2.86 15.57 -8.60
N ARG A 113 4.07 15.01 -8.51
CA ARG A 113 4.74 14.38 -9.64
C ARG A 113 3.96 13.16 -10.10
N LEU A 114 3.48 12.33 -9.17
CA LEU A 114 2.63 11.18 -9.47
C LEU A 114 1.31 11.63 -10.12
N ALA A 115 0.70 12.72 -9.64
CA ALA A 115 -0.53 13.25 -10.22
C ALA A 115 -0.36 13.66 -11.69
N TYR A 116 0.72 14.38 -12.02
CA TYR A 116 1.02 14.75 -13.40
C TYR A 116 1.46 13.57 -14.26
N GLN A 117 2.16 12.59 -13.69
CA GLN A 117 2.48 11.34 -14.39
C GLN A 117 1.21 10.58 -14.79
N LEU A 118 0.22 10.46 -13.89
CA LEU A 118 -1.07 9.85 -14.19
C LEU A 118 -1.82 10.61 -15.28
N LYS A 119 -1.90 11.94 -15.15
CA LYS A 119 -2.52 12.81 -16.18
C LYS A 119 -1.87 12.58 -17.55
N HIS A 120 -0.54 12.53 -17.61
CA HIS A 120 0.19 12.30 -18.86
C HIS A 120 -0.05 10.88 -19.41
N ALA A 121 0.02 9.85 -18.56
CA ALA A 121 -0.14 8.45 -18.96
C ALA A 121 -1.57 8.12 -19.42
N ILE A 122 -2.58 8.74 -18.81
CA ILE A 122 -3.99 8.59 -19.20
C ILE A 122 -4.31 9.53 -20.38
N GLY A 123 -3.62 10.66 -20.52
CA GLY A 123 -3.88 11.68 -21.54
C GLY A 123 -5.08 12.58 -21.22
N TYR A 124 -5.73 12.38 -20.07
CA TYR A 124 -6.92 13.11 -19.64
C TYR A 124 -6.83 13.45 -18.14
N GLY A 125 -7.80 14.23 -17.67
CA GLY A 125 -7.97 14.53 -16.26
C GLY A 125 -7.32 15.85 -15.83
N ARG A 126 -7.59 16.22 -14.58
CA ARG A 126 -7.18 17.46 -13.95
C ARG A 126 -6.47 17.14 -12.64
N VAL A 127 -5.44 17.94 -12.33
CA VAL A 127 -4.78 17.90 -11.03
C VAL A 127 -5.25 19.13 -10.25
N LEU A 128 -5.88 18.91 -9.11
CA LEU A 128 -6.29 19.94 -8.17
C LEU A 128 -5.30 19.95 -7.01
N LYS A 129 -4.83 21.15 -6.62
CA LYS A 129 -3.88 21.34 -5.52
C LYS A 129 -4.50 22.29 -4.51
N HIS A 130 -5.17 21.74 -3.50
CA HIS A 130 -5.77 22.52 -2.41
C HIS A 130 -5.69 21.74 -1.10
N LYS A 131 -4.69 22.04 -0.27
CA LYS A 131 -4.26 21.30 0.95
C LYS A 131 -3.83 19.84 0.71
N THR A 132 -4.52 19.15 -0.19
CA THR A 132 -4.23 17.82 -0.71
C THR A 132 -4.05 17.89 -2.22
N ILE A 133 -3.47 16.84 -2.79
CA ILE A 133 -3.27 16.71 -4.24
C ILE A 133 -4.29 15.71 -4.73
N ILE A 134 -5.15 16.13 -5.65
CA ILE A 134 -6.25 15.31 -6.15
C ILE A 134 -6.11 15.20 -7.67
N TYR A 135 -6.05 13.98 -8.17
CA TYR A 135 -6.28 13.70 -9.58
C TYR A 135 -7.76 13.41 -9.79
N CYS A 136 -8.41 14.17 -10.67
CA CYS A 136 -9.82 14.04 -10.98
C CYS A 136 -10.03 13.86 -12.49
N LEU A 137 -10.85 12.89 -12.86
CA LEU A 137 -11.14 12.55 -14.24
C LEU A 137 -12.65 12.55 -14.47
N THR A 138 -13.11 13.57 -15.18
CA THR A 138 -14.51 13.76 -15.59
C THR A 138 -14.71 13.62 -17.10
N ASN A 139 -13.62 13.65 -17.87
CA ASN A 139 -13.67 13.54 -19.32
C ASN A 139 -14.12 12.13 -19.74
N GLN A 140 -15.18 12.03 -20.54
CA GLN A 140 -15.77 10.76 -20.96
C GLN A 140 -14.79 9.84 -21.71
N LYS A 141 -13.99 10.37 -22.64
CA LYS A 141 -12.97 9.57 -23.36
C LYS A 141 -11.90 9.05 -22.39
N GLY A 142 -11.50 9.87 -21.43
CA GLY A 142 -10.58 9.45 -20.39
C GLY A 142 -11.16 8.39 -19.46
N LEU A 143 -12.44 8.51 -19.07
CA LEU A 143 -13.13 7.50 -18.27
C LEU A 143 -13.22 6.16 -19.03
N LEU A 144 -13.52 6.18 -20.33
CA LEU A 144 -13.49 4.98 -21.18
C LEU A 144 -12.10 4.35 -21.24
N ARG A 145 -11.05 5.16 -21.37
CA ARG A 145 -9.65 4.67 -21.32
C ARG A 145 -9.35 4.02 -19.98
N VAL A 146 -9.69 4.67 -18.87
CA VAL A 146 -9.47 4.12 -17.52
C VAL A 146 -10.23 2.82 -17.34
N ASN A 147 -11.50 2.75 -17.75
CA ASN A 147 -12.30 1.53 -17.71
C ASN A 147 -11.62 0.38 -18.46
N HIS A 148 -11.06 0.65 -19.65
CA HIS A 148 -10.29 -0.34 -20.40
C HIS A 148 -9.03 -0.78 -19.65
N LEU A 149 -8.25 0.17 -19.12
CA LEU A 149 -7.00 -0.11 -18.41
C LEU A 149 -7.19 -1.00 -17.17
N ILE A 150 -8.23 -0.73 -16.37
CA ILE A 150 -8.46 -1.37 -15.06
C ILE A 150 -9.43 -2.55 -15.12
N LYS A 151 -9.96 -2.89 -16.30
CA LYS A 151 -10.91 -3.99 -16.46
C LYS A 151 -10.32 -5.29 -15.90
N GLY A 152 -10.96 -5.85 -14.88
CA GLY A 152 -10.53 -7.08 -14.21
C GLY A 152 -9.33 -6.93 -13.26
N LYS A 153 -8.94 -5.70 -12.89
CA LYS A 153 -7.74 -5.44 -12.07
C LYS A 153 -8.03 -4.79 -10.71
N LEU A 154 -9.26 -4.38 -10.43
CA LEU A 154 -9.69 -3.79 -9.15
C LEU A 154 -9.93 -4.88 -8.08
N LYS A 155 -9.77 -4.50 -6.81
CA LYS A 155 -9.88 -5.29 -5.58
C LYS A 155 -9.63 -6.79 -5.76
N ALA A 156 -8.36 -7.11 -6.03
CA ALA A 156 -7.68 -8.39 -5.83
C ALA A 156 -8.52 -9.66 -6.07
N THR A 157 -9.30 -9.72 -7.14
CA THR A 157 -9.92 -10.97 -7.61
C THR A 157 -8.89 -11.81 -8.38
N SER A 158 -8.60 -13.02 -7.90
CA SER A 158 -7.97 -14.15 -8.61
C SER A 158 -6.62 -13.96 -9.36
N PHE A 159 -5.85 -12.88 -9.18
CA PHE A 159 -4.53 -12.73 -9.80
C PHE A 159 -3.39 -12.65 -8.78
N ASP A 160 -2.21 -13.18 -9.14
CA ASP A 160 -1.03 -13.19 -8.27
C ASP A 160 -0.46 -11.77 -8.13
N LEU A 161 -0.61 -11.18 -6.94
CA LEU A 161 -0.12 -9.86 -6.58
C LEU A 161 1.41 -9.71 -6.77
N ASN A 162 2.16 -10.80 -6.82
CA ASN A 162 3.62 -10.80 -6.95
C ASN A 162 4.11 -10.67 -8.41
N THR A 163 3.20 -10.62 -9.38
CA THR A 163 3.51 -10.68 -10.82
C THR A 163 3.09 -9.45 -11.61
N ASN A 164 2.65 -8.39 -10.94
CA ASN A 164 2.21 -7.16 -11.59
C ASN A 164 2.39 -5.93 -10.68
N TYR A 165 2.07 -4.74 -11.21
CA TYR A 165 2.26 -3.46 -10.54
C TYR A 165 1.17 -3.07 -9.52
N TRP A 166 0.14 -3.89 -9.31
CA TRP A 166 -0.99 -3.54 -8.43
C TRP A 166 -0.52 -3.20 -7.02
N LEU A 167 0.32 -4.05 -6.43
CA LEU A 167 0.78 -3.85 -5.06
C LEU A 167 1.72 -2.64 -4.95
N ALA A 168 2.49 -2.30 -6.00
CA ALA A 168 3.28 -1.07 -6.04
C ALA A 168 2.39 0.19 -6.00
N GLY A 169 1.28 0.20 -6.75
CA GLY A 169 0.29 1.28 -6.69
C GLY A 169 -0.36 1.39 -5.32
N PHE A 170 -0.76 0.26 -4.74
CA PHE A 170 -1.35 0.22 -3.41
C PHE A 170 -0.38 0.73 -2.33
N ILE A 171 0.89 0.31 -2.38
CA ILE A 171 1.95 0.78 -1.47
C ILE A 171 2.22 2.28 -1.67
N ASP A 172 2.20 2.79 -2.90
CA ASP A 172 2.35 4.22 -3.14
C ASP A 172 1.29 5.04 -2.40
N MET A 173 0.07 4.50 -2.23
CA MET A 173 -1.00 5.14 -1.46
C MET A 173 -0.91 4.87 0.04
N LYS A 174 -0.82 3.60 0.45
CA LYS A 174 -1.00 3.16 1.85
C LYS A 174 0.29 2.78 2.59
N GLY A 175 1.38 2.57 1.85
CA GLY A 175 2.65 2.09 2.39
C GLY A 175 3.39 3.11 3.24
N SER A 176 3.94 2.62 4.35
CA SER A 176 4.95 3.30 5.16
C SER A 176 6.12 2.34 5.43
N PHE A 177 7.34 2.87 5.43
CA PHE A 177 8.55 2.09 5.72
C PHE A 177 9.08 2.52 7.08
N ASP A 178 9.08 1.60 8.05
CA ASP A 178 9.49 1.86 9.43
C ASP A 178 10.40 0.76 9.98
N GLY A 179 11.59 1.15 10.43
CA GLY A 179 12.68 0.23 10.78
C GLY A 179 13.03 -0.69 9.60
N ILE A 180 12.78 -1.99 9.76
CA ILE A 180 12.93 -3.02 8.72
C ILE A 180 11.59 -3.55 8.20
N ASN A 181 10.48 -2.82 8.44
CA ASN A 181 9.14 -3.27 8.10
C ASN A 181 8.47 -2.36 7.07
N LEU A 182 7.69 -2.96 6.17
CA LEU A 182 6.61 -2.31 5.44
C LEU A 182 5.34 -2.38 6.30
N LEU A 183 4.66 -1.24 6.44
CA LEU A 183 3.36 -1.09 7.09
C LEU A 183 2.31 -0.68 6.05
N LEU A 184 1.13 -1.30 6.09
CA LEU A 184 -0.02 -0.92 5.27
C LEU A 184 -1.26 -0.87 6.16
N GLU A 185 -2.03 0.19 6.07
CA GLU A 185 -3.27 0.36 6.83
C GLU A 185 -4.47 0.44 5.90
N HIS A 186 -5.51 -0.33 6.21
CA HIS A 186 -6.70 -0.40 5.37
C HIS A 186 -7.92 -0.92 6.15
N GLN A 187 -9.12 -0.51 5.71
CA GLN A 187 -10.38 -0.95 6.33
C GLN A 187 -10.76 -2.37 5.91
N SER A 188 -10.45 -2.77 4.68
CA SER A 188 -10.67 -4.15 4.22
C SER A 188 -9.59 -5.08 4.75
N LYS A 189 -9.96 -5.95 5.70
CA LYS A 189 -9.11 -7.02 6.24
C LYS A 189 -8.74 -8.04 5.16
N ASP A 190 -9.70 -8.47 4.34
CA ASP A 190 -9.50 -9.48 3.29
C ASP A 190 -8.41 -9.07 2.29
N LEU A 191 -8.38 -7.78 1.93
CA LEU A 191 -7.33 -7.24 1.07
C LEU A 191 -5.95 -7.36 1.75
N LEU A 192 -5.85 -7.05 3.04
CA LEU A 192 -4.60 -7.21 3.78
C LEU A 192 -4.23 -8.69 3.97
N GLU A 193 -5.20 -9.58 4.10
CA GLU A 193 -4.99 -11.04 4.13
C GLU A 193 -4.43 -11.56 2.81
N ALA A 194 -4.92 -11.07 1.67
CA ALA A 194 -4.33 -11.38 0.36
C ALA A 194 -2.87 -10.90 0.26
N ILE A 195 -2.58 -9.68 0.71
CA ILE A 195 -1.20 -9.16 0.77
C ILE A 195 -0.33 -10.00 1.71
N LYS A 196 -0.86 -10.42 2.87
CA LYS A 196 -0.16 -11.31 3.80
C LYS A 196 0.09 -12.68 3.17
N ALA A 197 -0.83 -13.24 2.39
CA ALA A 197 -0.59 -14.49 1.68
C ALA A 197 0.56 -14.36 0.68
N THR A 198 0.68 -13.22 -0.01
CA THR A 198 1.78 -12.96 -0.96
C THR A 198 3.13 -12.67 -0.29
N LEU A 199 3.15 -11.81 0.74
CA LEU A 199 4.38 -11.29 1.34
C LEU A 199 4.75 -11.97 2.67
N GLY A 200 3.88 -12.81 3.23
CA GLY A 200 3.91 -13.21 4.64
C GLY A 200 3.79 -12.01 5.57
N GLY A 201 4.19 -12.15 6.84
CA GLY A 201 4.05 -11.10 7.86
C GLY A 201 2.77 -11.26 8.67
N ASN A 202 2.36 -10.20 9.38
CA ASN A 202 1.26 -10.24 10.34
C ASN A 202 0.23 -9.14 10.08
N ILE A 203 -1.01 -9.40 10.49
CA ILE A 203 -2.10 -8.42 10.50
C ILE A 203 -2.47 -8.18 11.96
N SER A 204 -2.60 -6.91 12.32
CA SER A 204 -3.05 -6.47 13.63
C SER A 204 -4.25 -5.53 13.47
N TYR A 205 -5.16 -5.57 14.43
CA TYR A 205 -6.24 -4.59 14.57
C TYR A 205 -5.71 -3.31 15.21
N ILE A 206 -6.07 -2.14 14.69
CA ILE A 206 -5.66 -0.84 15.25
C ILE A 206 -6.80 -0.21 16.06
N ASN A 207 -7.96 -0.02 15.43
CA ASN A 207 -9.13 0.65 15.97
C ASN A 207 -10.41 0.21 15.22
N GLU A 208 -11.55 0.79 15.60
CA GLU A 208 -12.93 0.37 15.27
C GLU A 208 -13.11 -0.25 13.86
N ASP A 209 -12.46 0.30 12.82
CA ASP A 209 -12.53 -0.25 11.46
C ASP A 209 -11.18 -0.27 10.69
N THR A 210 -10.04 -0.23 11.37
CA THR A 210 -8.73 -0.20 10.66
C THR A 210 -7.84 -1.36 11.05
N TYR A 211 -7.37 -2.08 10.03
CA TYR A 211 -6.38 -3.14 10.14
C TYR A 211 -5.03 -2.65 9.64
N ARG A 212 -3.96 -3.19 10.22
CA ARG A 212 -2.57 -2.95 9.80
C ARG A 212 -1.90 -4.25 9.42
N TYR A 213 -1.38 -4.29 8.20
CA TYR A 213 -0.38 -5.27 7.79
C TYR A 213 1.01 -4.77 8.17
N LYS A 214 1.86 -5.69 8.65
CA LYS A 214 3.28 -5.46 8.93
C LYS A 214 4.11 -6.62 8.40
N SER A 215 5.15 -6.32 7.60
CA SER A 215 6.17 -7.32 7.24
C SER A 215 7.07 -7.61 8.44
N SER A 216 6.62 -8.48 9.35
CA SER A 216 7.15 -8.67 10.70
C SER A 216 8.41 -9.53 10.82
N SER A 217 9.06 -9.89 9.71
CA SER A 217 10.23 -10.77 9.71
C SER A 217 11.23 -10.41 8.61
N TYR A 218 12.49 -10.83 8.78
CA TYR A 218 13.51 -10.68 7.72
C TYR A 218 13.10 -11.31 6.40
N GLY A 219 12.39 -12.45 6.43
CA GLY A 219 11.89 -13.13 5.25
C GLY A 219 10.77 -12.36 4.54
N SER A 220 9.81 -11.80 5.30
CA SER A 220 8.75 -10.97 4.71
C SER A 220 9.29 -9.65 4.16
N ALA A 221 10.22 -9.00 4.86
CA ALA A 221 10.93 -7.84 4.33
C ALA A 221 11.73 -8.15 3.05
N LYS A 222 12.39 -9.32 2.98
CA LYS A 222 13.06 -9.80 1.76
C LYS A 222 12.09 -9.93 0.59
N ARG A 223 10.90 -10.49 0.81
CA ARG A 223 9.86 -10.62 -0.21
C ARG A 223 9.37 -9.25 -0.70
N VAL A 224 9.19 -8.29 0.20
CA VAL A 224 8.88 -6.90 -0.17
C VAL A 224 9.96 -6.30 -1.07
N ILE A 225 11.25 -6.46 -0.73
CA ILE A 225 12.37 -5.99 -1.55
C ILE A 225 12.35 -6.66 -2.93
N ASN A 226 12.23 -7.98 -2.98
CA ASN A 226 12.18 -8.73 -4.25
C ASN A 226 11.01 -8.30 -5.14
N TYR A 227 9.88 -7.93 -4.55
CA TYR A 227 8.75 -7.37 -5.29
C TYR A 227 9.07 -5.97 -5.81
N LEU A 228 9.51 -5.05 -4.94
CA LEU A 228 9.74 -3.65 -5.28
C LEU A 228 10.98 -3.40 -6.15
N ASP A 229 11.94 -4.34 -6.20
CA ASP A 229 13.05 -4.36 -7.16
C ASP A 229 12.60 -4.79 -8.57
N ARG A 230 11.38 -5.35 -8.72
CA ARG A 230 10.78 -5.70 -10.02
C ARG A 230 9.68 -4.71 -10.42
N TYR A 231 8.84 -4.32 -9.47
CA TYR A 231 7.70 -3.42 -9.65
C TYR A 231 7.91 -2.16 -8.83
N HIS A 232 8.53 -1.17 -9.45
CA HIS A 232 9.00 0.00 -8.73
C HIS A 232 7.84 0.92 -8.32
N LEU A 233 7.95 1.50 -7.13
CA LEU A 233 7.13 2.63 -6.69
C LEU A 233 7.33 3.83 -7.62
N GLN A 234 6.26 4.54 -7.95
CA GLN A 234 6.29 5.71 -8.83
C GLN A 234 6.14 7.03 -8.07
N SER A 235 5.70 6.99 -6.81
CA SER A 235 5.65 8.17 -5.95
C SER A 235 7.00 8.52 -5.31
N CYS A 236 7.02 9.63 -4.58
CA CYS A 236 8.10 10.01 -3.67
C CYS A 236 8.51 8.91 -2.67
N LYS A 237 7.65 7.91 -2.38
CA LYS A 237 7.95 6.76 -1.52
C LYS A 237 9.03 5.84 -2.10
N HIS A 238 9.34 5.92 -3.39
CA HIS A 238 10.49 5.21 -3.96
C HIS A 238 11.79 5.57 -3.22
N ARG A 239 11.98 6.85 -2.87
CA ARG A 239 13.17 7.27 -2.08
C ARG A 239 13.18 6.67 -0.68
N SER A 240 12.02 6.58 -0.03
CA SER A 240 11.88 5.94 1.28
C SER A 240 12.20 4.45 1.20
N TYR A 241 11.71 3.77 0.16
CA TYR A 241 12.05 2.38 -0.14
C TYR A 241 13.55 2.17 -0.31
N LEU A 242 14.24 3.02 -1.10
CA LEU A 242 15.69 2.87 -1.31
C LEU A 242 16.50 3.00 -0.01
N ARG A 243 16.11 3.93 0.87
CA ARG A 243 16.73 4.08 2.20
C ARG A 243 16.48 2.84 3.06
N TRP A 244 15.25 2.35 3.06
CA TRP A 244 14.84 1.16 3.82
C TRP A 244 15.54 -0.12 3.33
N ARG A 245 15.63 -0.32 2.01
CA ARG A 245 16.37 -1.42 1.36
C ARG A 245 17.85 -1.39 1.77
N LYS A 246 18.49 -0.22 1.78
CA LYS A 246 19.88 -0.06 2.23
C LYS A 246 20.05 -0.47 3.70
N ALA A 247 19.12 -0.05 4.57
CA ALA A 247 19.14 -0.42 5.98
C ALA A 247 19.00 -1.94 6.16
N TYR A 248 18.10 -2.59 5.41
CA TYR A 248 17.95 -4.04 5.41
C TYR A 248 19.26 -4.76 5.03
N ILE A 249 19.95 -4.31 3.97
CA ILE A 249 21.23 -4.92 3.53
C ILE A 249 22.30 -4.81 4.62
N ILE A 250 22.37 -3.67 5.32
CA ILE A 250 23.32 -3.48 6.43
C ILE A 250 22.98 -4.43 7.59
N ALA A 251 21.70 -4.53 7.95
CA ALA A 251 21.23 -5.43 9.00
C ALA A 251 21.53 -6.91 8.66
N GLN A 252 21.24 -7.33 7.42
CA GLN A 252 21.53 -8.68 6.92
C GLN A 252 23.01 -9.03 7.05
N LYS A 253 23.90 -8.12 6.63
CA LYS A 253 25.36 -8.35 6.74
C LYS A 253 25.85 -8.46 8.18
N LYS A 254 25.24 -7.73 9.12
CA LYS A 254 25.58 -7.84 10.54
C LYS A 254 25.20 -9.21 11.10
N VAL A 255 23.97 -9.65 10.82
CA VAL A 255 23.46 -10.96 11.27
C VAL A 255 24.26 -12.13 10.68
N MET A 256 24.76 -12.00 9.45
CA MET A 256 25.59 -13.04 8.83
C MET A 256 27.04 -13.08 9.32
N ARG A 257 27.49 -12.06 10.07
CA ARG A 257 28.86 -11.98 10.61
C ARG A 257 28.93 -12.31 12.10
N SER A 258 27.79 -12.41 12.78
CA SER A 258 27.63 -12.84 14.18
C SER A 258 27.40 -14.34 14.25
#